data_AF-A0A8H4VM23-F1
#
_entry.id   AF-A0A8H4VM23-F1
#
_cell.length_a   1.000
_cell.length_b   1.000
_cell.length_c   1.000
_cell.angle_alpha   90.00
_cell.angle_beta   90.00
_cell.angle_gamma   90.00
#
_symmetry.space_group_name_H-M   'P 1'
#
loop_
_entity.id
_entity.type
_entity.pdbx_description
1 polymer ?
#
loop_
_entity_poly.entity_id
_entity_poly.type
_entity_poly.pdbx_seq_one_letter_code
_entity_poly.pdbx_strand_id
1 'polypeptide(L)'
;MAAQIFRTVLRGAALGTMVWGYQSLGGLAIDQIMRAQYGGHLQYLTIQGLALACLTMATGLLNDLLPVFGTIKRSFMIIALPLSVVISSIYWSLIIFMPDLILQALPGDSAPSSSSDAPAPFRIPLSMDLALHAVPCISLILDFSFFEKKYTKYEVKLAPIVAVVFSLWYTLWVEHCGKMNNGIFPYPFLTENPLNVRIGIYIGATLLSIFSFRAINALHP
;
A
#
# COMPACT_ATOMS: atom_id res chain seq x y z
N MET A 1 -27.69 -6.92 15.85
CA MET A 1 -28.10 -6.39 14.53
C MET A 1 -27.29 -5.15 14.12
N ALA A 2 -27.31 -4.05 14.89
CA ALA A 2 -26.59 -2.82 14.54
C ALA A 2 -25.06 -3.01 14.34
N ALA A 3 -24.38 -3.73 15.23
CA ALA A 3 -22.94 -3.99 15.11
C ALA A 3 -22.57 -4.84 13.88
N GLN A 4 -23.43 -5.79 13.49
CA GLN A 4 -23.23 -6.61 12.31
C GLN A 4 -23.43 -5.79 11.03
N ILE A 5 -24.46 -4.94 10.99
CA ILE A 5 -24.69 -4.01 9.87
C ILE A 5 -23.49 -3.07 9.74
N PHE A 6 -23.03 -2.46 10.83
CA PHE A 6 -21.88 -1.55 10.80
C PHE A 6 -20.62 -2.24 10.27
N ARG A 7 -20.35 -3.47 10.72
CA ARG A 7 -19.23 -4.28 10.23
C ARG A 7 -19.29 -4.56 8.73
N THR A 8 -20.44 -5.01 8.25
CA THR A 8 -20.65 -5.29 6.82
C THR A 8 -20.55 -4.02 5.97
N VAL A 9 -21.13 -2.91 6.44
CA VAL A 9 -21.05 -1.61 5.75
C VAL A 9 -19.61 -1.11 5.69
N LEU A 10 -18.84 -1.17 6.79
CA LEU A 10 -17.43 -0.76 6.80
C LEU A 10 -16.63 -1.53 5.75
N ARG A 11 -16.71 -2.87 5.77
CA ARG A 11 -15.93 -3.73 4.87
C ARG A 11 -16.35 -3.55 3.41
N GLY A 12 -17.66 -3.45 3.15
CA GLY A 12 -18.21 -3.23 1.81
C GLY A 12 -17.86 -1.87 1.23
N ALA A 13 -18.02 -0.81 2.01
CA ALA A 13 -17.64 0.53 1.59
C ALA A 13 -16.14 0.63 1.33
N ALA A 14 -15.30 0.11 2.24
CA ALA A 14 -13.85 0.11 2.07
C ALA A 14 -13.43 -0.66 0.81
N LEU A 15 -13.96 -1.88 0.61
CA LEU A 15 -13.69 -2.67 -0.59
C LEU A 15 -14.10 -1.93 -1.86
N GLY A 16 -15.32 -1.38 -1.90
CA GLY A 16 -15.83 -0.63 -3.04
C GLY A 16 -14.97 0.59 -3.36
N THR A 17 -14.60 1.38 -2.35
CA THR A 17 -13.76 2.57 -2.54
C THR A 17 -12.35 2.22 -3.01
N MET A 18 -11.72 1.19 -2.43
CA MET A 18 -10.39 0.73 -2.87
C MET A 18 -10.40 0.22 -4.33
N VAL A 19 -11.41 -0.57 -4.70
CA VAL A 19 -11.58 -1.07 -6.08
C VAL A 19 -11.83 0.08 -7.04
N TRP A 20 -12.71 1.01 -6.68
CA TRP A 20 -12.98 2.21 -7.49
C TRP A 20 -11.72 3.06 -7.68
N GLY A 21 -10.93 3.27 -6.60
CA GLY A 21 -9.67 4.01 -6.68
C GLY A 21 -8.68 3.36 -7.64
N TYR A 22 -8.54 2.03 -7.58
CA TYR A 22 -7.68 1.28 -8.51
C TYR A 22 -8.17 1.36 -9.96
N GLN A 23 -9.48 1.18 -10.19
CA GLN A 23 -10.05 1.24 -11.54
C GLN A 23 -9.94 2.63 -12.16
N SER A 24 -10.01 3.68 -11.33
CA SER A 24 -9.90 5.08 -11.77
C SER A 24 -8.51 5.42 -12.33
N LEU A 25 -7.47 4.63 -12.01
CA LEU A 25 -6.15 4.78 -12.62
C LEU A 25 -6.21 4.61 -14.15
N GLY A 26 -7.06 3.70 -14.66
CA GLY A 26 -7.19 3.40 -16.09
C GLY A 26 -7.58 4.60 -16.97
N GLY A 27 -8.06 5.69 -16.38
CA GLY A 27 -8.38 6.94 -17.08
C GLY A 27 -7.21 7.91 -17.21
N LEU A 28 -6.04 7.60 -16.67
CA LEU A 28 -4.89 8.51 -16.60
C LEU A 28 -3.75 8.11 -17.56
N ALA A 29 -2.99 9.09 -18.03
CA ALA A 29 -1.79 8.85 -18.84
C ALA A 29 -0.74 8.00 -18.08
N ILE A 30 -0.65 8.15 -16.76
CA ILE A 30 0.28 7.37 -15.94
C ILE A 30 -0.01 5.86 -15.97
N ASP A 31 -1.27 5.44 -16.14
CA ASP A 31 -1.63 4.01 -16.21
C ASP A 31 -1.05 3.34 -17.45
N GLN A 32 -1.03 4.03 -18.59
CA GLN A 32 -0.39 3.51 -19.81
C GLN A 32 1.12 3.29 -19.59
N ILE A 33 1.78 4.23 -18.92
CA ILE A 33 3.21 4.14 -18.58
C ILE A 33 3.46 2.98 -17.62
N MET A 34 2.66 2.88 -16.56
CA MET A 34 2.75 1.82 -15.57
C MET A 34 2.56 0.43 -16.21
N ARG A 35 1.61 0.29 -17.14
CA ARG A 35 1.34 -0.98 -17.86
C ARG A 35 2.44 -1.35 -18.84
N ALA A 36 3.08 -0.37 -19.47
CA ALA A 36 4.15 -0.60 -20.44
C ALA A 36 5.44 -1.10 -19.79
N GLN A 37 5.65 -0.80 -18.50
CA GLN A 37 6.79 -1.27 -17.73
C GLN A 37 6.66 -2.74 -17.30
N TYR A 38 7.81 -3.42 -17.18
CA TYR A 38 7.85 -4.78 -16.64
C TYR A 38 7.32 -4.81 -15.21
N GLY A 39 6.45 -5.78 -14.93
CA GLY A 39 5.72 -5.89 -13.66
C GLY A 39 4.44 -5.05 -13.60
N GLY A 40 4.18 -4.19 -14.59
CA GLY A 40 2.93 -3.44 -14.69
C GLY A 40 2.65 -2.62 -13.44
N HIS A 41 1.41 -2.67 -12.95
CA HIS A 41 1.03 -2.03 -11.68
C HIS A 41 1.62 -2.75 -10.45
N LEU A 42 1.97 -4.03 -10.57
CA LEU A 42 2.42 -4.84 -9.43
C LEU A 42 3.85 -4.52 -8.99
N GLN A 43 4.60 -3.69 -9.71
CA GLN A 43 5.87 -3.16 -9.20
C GLN A 43 5.67 -2.18 -8.01
N TYR A 44 4.49 -1.55 -7.90
CA TYR A 44 4.18 -0.56 -6.89
C TYR A 44 3.73 -1.23 -5.58
N LEU A 45 4.42 -0.92 -4.47
CA LEU A 45 4.05 -1.44 -3.14
C LEU A 45 2.61 -1.07 -2.77
N THR A 46 2.17 0.15 -3.13
CA THR A 46 0.79 0.62 -2.91
C THR A 46 -0.22 -0.33 -3.53
N ILE A 47 0.01 -0.83 -4.75
CA ILE A 47 -0.93 -1.71 -5.45
C ILE A 47 -0.95 -3.11 -4.82
N GLN A 48 0.21 -3.65 -4.43
CA GLN A 48 0.26 -4.93 -3.70
C GLN A 48 -0.44 -4.83 -2.33
N GLY A 49 -0.21 -3.73 -1.59
CA GLY A 49 -0.86 -3.47 -0.32
C GLY A 49 -2.37 -3.26 -0.45
N LEU A 50 -2.81 -2.53 -1.48
CA LEU A 50 -4.22 -2.34 -1.82
C LEU A 50 -4.89 -3.68 -2.14
N ALA A 51 -4.23 -4.54 -2.92
CA ALA A 51 -4.75 -5.88 -3.22
C ALA A 51 -4.93 -6.72 -1.95
N LEU A 52 -3.94 -6.72 -1.04
CA LEU A 52 -4.05 -7.40 0.25
C LEU A 52 -5.16 -6.82 1.15
N ALA A 53 -5.33 -5.50 1.16
CA ALA A 53 -6.41 -4.84 1.89
C ALA A 53 -7.79 -5.21 1.32
N CYS A 54 -7.95 -5.22 0.00
CA CYS A 54 -9.15 -5.69 -0.70
C CYS A 54 -9.44 -7.16 -0.36
N LEU A 55 -8.44 -8.04 -0.42
CA LEU A 55 -8.58 -9.45 -0.04
C LEU A 55 -9.01 -9.61 1.42
N THR A 56 -8.44 -8.81 2.32
CA THR A 56 -8.81 -8.80 3.74
C THR A 56 -10.28 -8.36 3.94
N MET A 57 -10.71 -7.30 3.27
CA MET A 57 -12.10 -6.82 3.37
C MET A 57 -13.09 -7.79 2.72
N ALA A 58 -12.76 -8.33 1.55
CA ALA A 58 -13.59 -9.30 0.84
C ALA A 58 -13.75 -10.59 1.64
N THR A 59 -12.66 -11.16 2.16
CA THR A 59 -12.74 -12.35 3.04
C THR A 59 -13.49 -12.06 4.34
N GLY A 60 -13.40 -10.84 4.88
CA GLY A 60 -14.21 -10.40 6.01
C GLY A 60 -15.71 -10.34 5.69
N LEU A 61 -16.10 -9.82 4.53
CA LEU A 61 -17.48 -9.83 4.06
C LEU A 61 -18.00 -11.26 3.87
N LEU A 62 -17.20 -12.12 3.23
CA LEU A 62 -17.55 -13.54 3.09
C LEU A 62 -17.70 -14.21 4.45
N ASN A 63 -16.84 -13.87 5.43
CA ASN A 63 -16.94 -14.38 6.79
C ASN A 63 -18.21 -13.92 7.53
N ASP A 64 -18.75 -12.75 7.17
CA ASP A 64 -20.01 -12.25 7.73
C ASP A 64 -21.22 -13.04 7.24
N LEU A 65 -21.13 -13.66 6.07
CA LEU A 65 -22.15 -14.54 5.49
C LEU A 65 -21.95 -16.00 5.93
N LEU A 66 -20.69 -16.48 5.89
CA LEU A 66 -20.28 -17.85 6.16
C LEU A 66 -19.04 -17.83 7.08
N PRO A 67 -19.14 -18.23 8.36
CA PRO A 67 -18.09 -18.03 9.37
C PRO A 67 -16.85 -18.95 9.22
N VAL A 68 -16.55 -19.41 8.01
CA VAL A 68 -15.43 -20.30 7.67
C VAL A 68 -14.19 -19.55 7.18
N PHE A 69 -14.31 -18.26 6.85
CA PHE A 69 -13.24 -17.45 6.26
C PHE A 69 -12.40 -16.68 7.29
N GLY A 70 -12.72 -16.78 8.58
CA GLY A 70 -12.09 -15.99 9.64
C GLY A 70 -10.57 -16.19 9.73
N THR A 71 -10.10 -17.43 9.63
CA THR A 71 -8.65 -17.74 9.64
C THR A 71 -7.94 -17.16 8.42
N ILE A 72 -8.56 -17.26 7.23
CA ILE A 72 -7.98 -16.73 5.98
C ILE A 72 -7.88 -15.21 6.06
N LYS A 73 -8.96 -14.56 6.48
CA LYS A 73 -8.99 -13.10 6.69
C LYS A 73 -7.89 -12.67 7.64
N ARG A 74 -7.75 -13.36 8.77
CA ARG A 74 -6.73 -13.08 9.79
C ARG A 74 -5.31 -13.22 9.24
N SER A 75 -5.07 -14.24 8.42
CA SER A 75 -3.78 -14.45 7.73
C SER A 75 -3.46 -13.36 6.71
N PHE A 76 -4.45 -12.76 6.04
CA PHE A 76 -4.18 -11.58 5.21
C PHE A 76 -3.96 -10.33 6.06
N MET A 77 -4.77 -10.14 7.10
CA MET A 77 -4.74 -8.95 7.94
C MET A 77 -3.41 -8.75 8.65
N ILE A 78 -2.72 -9.83 9.07
CA ILE A 78 -1.39 -9.72 9.70
C ILE A 78 -0.34 -9.06 8.79
N ILE A 79 -0.55 -9.11 7.46
CA ILE A 79 0.29 -8.42 6.46
C ILE A 79 -0.34 -7.08 6.08
N ALA A 80 -1.61 -7.09 5.67
CA ALA A 80 -2.29 -5.94 5.09
C ALA A 80 -2.34 -4.74 6.04
N LEU A 81 -2.63 -4.98 7.33
CA LEU A 81 -2.77 -3.92 8.32
C LEU A 81 -1.47 -3.10 8.47
N PRO A 82 -0.33 -3.67 8.88
CA PRO A 82 0.89 -2.88 9.02
C PRO A 82 1.46 -2.41 7.68
N LEU A 83 1.26 -3.14 6.59
CA LEU A 83 1.68 -2.69 5.26
C LEU A 83 0.93 -1.42 4.82
N SER A 84 -0.38 -1.35 5.07
CA SER A 84 -1.17 -0.16 4.76
C SER A 84 -0.70 1.06 5.57
N VAL A 85 -0.30 0.87 6.84
CA VAL A 85 0.31 1.94 7.65
C VAL A 85 1.62 2.43 7.05
N VAL A 86 2.50 1.51 6.63
CA VAL A 86 3.77 1.86 5.94
C VAL A 86 3.48 2.69 4.70
N ILE A 87 2.55 2.24 3.85
CA ILE A 87 2.19 2.92 2.61
C ILE A 87 1.67 4.34 2.90
N SER A 88 0.65 4.50 3.74
CA SER A 88 0.05 5.81 4.01
C SER A 88 1.05 6.78 4.64
N SER A 89 1.82 6.31 5.62
CA SER A 89 2.74 7.15 6.38
C SER A 89 3.93 7.61 5.55
N ILE A 90 4.57 6.70 4.79
CA ILE A 90 5.67 7.07 3.89
C ILE A 90 5.14 7.97 2.78
N TYR A 91 4.05 7.59 2.13
CA TYR A 91 3.50 8.34 0.99
C TYR A 91 3.22 9.80 1.34
N TRP A 92 2.39 10.06 2.36
CA TRP A 92 2.05 11.44 2.68
C TRP A 92 3.19 12.22 3.33
N SER A 93 4.09 11.57 4.06
CA SER A 93 5.31 12.25 4.53
C SER A 93 6.15 12.72 3.35
N LEU A 94 6.32 11.90 2.31
CA LEU A 94 7.03 12.30 1.10
C LEU A 94 6.25 13.39 0.35
N ILE A 95 4.94 13.27 0.16
CA ILE A 95 4.15 14.31 -0.51
C ILE A 95 4.26 15.68 0.18
N ILE A 96 4.29 15.71 1.52
CA ILE A 96 4.33 16.96 2.29
C ILE A 96 5.74 17.54 2.33
N PHE A 97 6.76 16.71 2.59
CA PHE A 97 8.11 17.20 2.90
C PHE A 97 9.09 17.07 1.73
N MET A 98 8.91 16.09 0.84
CA MET A 98 9.85 15.73 -0.22
C MET A 98 9.12 15.20 -1.47
N PRO A 99 8.24 16.00 -2.12
CA PRO A 99 7.34 15.52 -3.16
C PRO A 99 8.07 14.98 -4.40
N ASP A 100 9.25 15.53 -4.72
CA ASP A 100 10.07 15.12 -5.86
C ASP A 100 10.60 13.68 -5.72
N LEU A 101 10.65 13.16 -4.49
CA LEU A 101 11.06 11.79 -4.23
C LEU A 101 9.95 10.76 -4.57
N ILE A 102 8.68 11.17 -4.65
CA ILE A 102 7.55 10.25 -4.85
C ILE A 102 6.78 10.52 -6.15
N LEU A 103 6.69 11.76 -6.58
CA LEU A 103 5.96 12.15 -7.80
C LEU A 103 6.90 12.13 -9.01
N GLN A 104 6.42 11.61 -10.13
CA GLN A 104 7.14 11.61 -11.40
C GLN A 104 6.55 12.65 -12.35
N ALA A 105 7.41 13.30 -13.14
CA ALA A 105 6.96 14.08 -14.29
C ALA A 105 6.49 13.15 -15.41
N LEU A 106 5.40 13.50 -16.10
CA LEU A 106 4.95 12.72 -17.25
C LEU A 106 5.86 13.02 -18.47
N PRO A 107 6.20 12.00 -19.28
CA PRO A 107 6.88 12.20 -20.56
C PRO A 107 6.00 13.08 -21.47
N GLY A 108 6.45 14.31 -21.76
CA GLY A 108 5.72 15.27 -22.58
C GLY A 108 5.47 16.62 -21.90
N ASP A 109 5.56 16.70 -20.57
CA ASP A 109 5.51 17.97 -19.83
C ASP A 109 6.85 18.74 -19.87
N SER A 110 7.74 18.38 -20.81
CA SER A 110 8.98 19.08 -21.07
C SER A 110 8.69 20.56 -21.32
N ALA A 111 9.01 21.38 -20.32
CA ALA A 111 9.00 22.81 -20.46
C ALA A 111 9.91 23.19 -21.64
N PRO A 112 9.54 24.19 -22.46
CA PRO A 112 10.35 24.59 -23.61
C PRO A 112 11.80 24.86 -23.17
N SER A 113 12.78 24.54 -24.01
CA SER A 113 14.22 24.64 -23.69
C SER A 113 14.70 26.04 -23.26
N SER A 114 13.84 27.05 -23.40
CA SER A 114 14.01 28.43 -22.96
C SER A 114 13.37 28.76 -21.60
N SER A 115 12.74 27.80 -20.93
CA SER A 115 12.19 27.92 -19.58
C SER A 115 13.08 27.22 -18.55
N SER A 116 13.33 27.90 -17.43
CA SER A 116 14.08 27.37 -16.28
C SER A 116 13.25 26.44 -15.38
N ASP A 117 11.97 26.25 -15.69
CA ASP A 117 11.02 25.56 -14.84
C ASP A 117 11.03 24.06 -15.15
N ALA A 118 11.30 23.25 -14.12
CA ALA A 118 11.16 21.81 -14.22
C ALA A 118 9.69 21.42 -14.50
N PRO A 119 9.42 20.38 -15.30
CA PRO A 119 8.06 19.85 -15.50
C PRO A 119 7.34 19.63 -14.17
N ALA A 120 6.10 20.10 -14.06
CA ALA A 120 5.35 19.94 -12.83
C ALA A 120 5.11 18.44 -12.54
N PRO A 121 5.37 17.96 -11.31
CA PRO A 121 5.15 16.57 -10.96
C PRO A 121 3.67 16.18 -11.08
N PHE A 122 3.38 15.05 -11.71
CA PHE A 122 2.01 14.59 -11.90
C PHE A 122 1.38 14.16 -10.58
N ARG A 123 0.18 14.69 -10.29
CA ARG A 123 -0.62 14.31 -9.11
C ARG A 123 -1.93 13.68 -9.54
N ILE A 124 -2.27 12.59 -8.88
CA ILE A 124 -3.59 11.97 -9.00
C ILE A 124 -4.66 12.81 -8.29
N PRO A 125 -5.92 12.80 -8.76
CA PRO A 125 -7.04 13.42 -8.04
C PRO A 125 -7.11 12.99 -6.58
N LEU A 126 -7.38 13.94 -5.67
CA LEU A 126 -7.39 13.70 -4.22
C LEU A 126 -8.31 12.55 -3.80
N SER A 127 -9.47 12.40 -4.43
CA SER A 127 -10.41 11.31 -4.14
C SER A 127 -9.79 9.94 -4.42
N MET A 128 -9.03 9.82 -5.51
CA MET A 128 -8.29 8.60 -5.83
C MET A 128 -7.09 8.42 -4.91
N ASP A 129 -6.38 9.50 -4.56
CA ASP A 129 -5.29 9.45 -3.60
C ASP A 129 -5.73 8.88 -2.25
N LEU A 130 -6.84 9.40 -1.72
CA LEU A 130 -7.46 8.90 -0.50
C LEU A 130 -7.88 7.43 -0.63
N ALA A 131 -8.46 7.03 -1.77
CA ALA A 131 -8.88 5.65 -2.01
C ALA A 131 -7.70 4.66 -2.04
N LEU A 132 -6.54 5.07 -2.57
CA LEU A 132 -5.36 4.23 -2.72
C LEU A 132 -4.47 4.20 -1.47
N HIS A 133 -4.36 5.33 -0.76
CA HIS A 133 -3.41 5.48 0.36
C HIS A 133 -4.09 5.56 1.72
N ALA A 134 -5.23 6.24 1.87
CA ALA A 134 -5.86 6.47 3.17
C ALA A 134 -6.83 5.36 3.57
N VAL A 135 -7.75 5.04 2.68
CA VAL A 135 -8.85 4.10 2.91
C VAL A 135 -8.35 2.73 3.36
N PRO A 136 -7.32 2.11 2.74
CA PRO A 136 -6.82 0.81 3.19
C PRO A 136 -6.39 0.84 4.67
N CYS A 137 -5.61 1.85 5.06
CA CYS A 137 -5.08 1.98 6.42
C CYS A 137 -6.19 2.26 7.44
N ILE A 138 -7.03 3.27 7.19
CA ILE A 138 -8.10 3.65 8.10
C ILE A 138 -9.09 2.49 8.28
N SER A 139 -9.53 1.87 7.19
CA SER A 139 -10.52 0.80 7.25
C SER A 139 -9.96 -0.46 7.95
N LEU A 140 -8.72 -0.85 7.69
CA LEU A 140 -8.10 -2.00 8.37
C LEU A 140 -7.88 -1.75 9.87
N ILE A 141 -7.49 -0.54 10.27
CA ILE A 141 -7.37 -0.17 11.70
C ILE A 141 -8.74 -0.22 12.38
N LEU A 142 -9.77 0.36 11.77
CA LEU A 142 -11.14 0.35 12.32
C LEU A 142 -11.67 -1.09 12.40
N ASP A 143 -11.52 -1.88 11.34
CA ASP A 143 -12.01 -3.25 11.29
C ASP A 143 -11.31 -4.13 12.33
N PHE A 144 -9.99 -3.99 12.48
CA PHE A 144 -9.24 -4.69 13.52
C PHE A 144 -9.69 -4.27 14.92
N SER A 145 -9.79 -2.96 15.18
CA SER A 145 -10.09 -2.42 16.52
C SER A 145 -11.51 -2.75 17.00
N PHE A 146 -12.50 -2.75 16.11
CA PHE A 146 -13.90 -2.92 16.49
C PHE A 146 -14.46 -4.33 16.29
N PHE A 147 -13.89 -5.12 15.38
CA PHE A 147 -14.52 -6.38 14.97
C PHE A 147 -13.62 -7.61 15.04
N GLU A 148 -12.32 -7.43 15.19
CA GLU A 148 -11.38 -8.55 15.28
C GLU A 148 -10.88 -8.76 16.69
N LYS A 149 -10.45 -9.99 16.96
CA LYS A 149 -9.75 -10.33 18.19
C LYS A 149 -8.29 -9.91 18.09
N LYS A 150 -7.77 -9.34 19.17
CA LYS A 150 -6.35 -9.12 19.40
C LYS A 150 -5.50 -10.32 18.98
N TYR A 151 -4.35 -10.06 18.37
CA TYR A 151 -3.36 -11.11 18.09
C TYR A 151 -2.77 -11.65 19.38
N THR A 152 -2.73 -12.98 19.46
CA THR A 152 -2.16 -13.71 20.58
C THR A 152 -0.66 -13.43 20.69
N LYS A 153 -0.08 -13.71 21.87
CA LYS A 153 1.38 -13.56 22.08
C LYS A 153 2.20 -14.36 21.06
N TYR A 154 1.70 -15.51 20.61
CA TYR A 154 2.34 -16.33 19.60
C TYR A 154 2.32 -15.64 18.22
N GLU A 155 1.16 -15.19 17.77
CA GLU A 155 1.02 -14.49 16.48
C GLU A 155 1.83 -13.19 16.43
N VAL A 156 1.91 -12.45 17.55
CA VAL A 156 2.76 -11.25 17.66
C VAL A 156 4.25 -11.58 17.54
N LYS A 157 4.68 -12.76 18.00
CA LYS A 157 6.06 -13.23 17.80
C LYS A 157 6.32 -13.67 16.36
N LEU A 158 5.29 -14.13 15.64
CA LEU A 158 5.39 -14.49 14.22
C LEU A 158 5.36 -13.28 13.29
N ALA A 159 4.66 -12.19 13.66
CA ALA A 159 4.48 -11.02 12.80
C ALA A 159 5.80 -10.45 12.21
N PRO A 160 6.93 -10.35 12.96
CA PRO A 160 8.21 -9.95 12.38
C PRO A 160 8.72 -10.87 11.28
N ILE A 161 8.54 -12.19 11.42
CA ILE A 161 8.94 -13.17 10.40
C ILE A 161 8.11 -12.95 9.15
N VAL A 162 6.79 -12.79 9.30
CA VAL A 162 5.88 -12.51 8.18
C VAL A 162 6.25 -11.21 7.47
N ALA A 163 6.54 -10.14 8.22
CA ALA A 163 6.95 -8.86 7.66
C ALA A 163 8.28 -8.96 6.89
N VAL A 164 9.26 -9.70 7.42
CA VAL A 164 10.55 -9.94 6.74
C VAL A 164 10.35 -10.77 5.48
N VAL A 165 9.54 -11.83 5.51
CA VAL A 165 9.27 -12.67 4.33
C VAL A 165 8.59 -11.85 3.23
N PHE A 166 7.58 -11.05 3.57
CA PHE A 166 6.92 -10.18 2.60
C PHE A 166 7.86 -9.09 2.06
N SER A 167 8.69 -8.51 2.94
CA SER A 167 9.70 -7.52 2.55
C SER A 167 10.72 -8.10 1.57
N LEU A 168 11.27 -9.29 1.87
CA LEU A 168 12.17 -9.99 0.95
C LEU A 168 11.51 -10.27 -0.40
N TRP A 169 10.26 -10.74 -0.40
CA TRP A 169 9.48 -10.91 -1.62
C TRP A 169 9.39 -9.61 -2.42
N TYR A 170 8.93 -8.52 -1.79
CA TYR A 170 8.75 -7.24 -2.47
C TYR A 170 10.08 -6.65 -2.96
N THR A 171 11.13 -6.67 -2.13
CA THR A 171 12.46 -6.18 -2.50
C THR A 171 13.02 -6.93 -3.70
N LEU A 172 12.97 -8.26 -3.69
CA LEU A 172 13.44 -9.06 -4.83
C LEU A 172 12.62 -8.76 -6.09
N TRP A 173 11.30 -8.61 -5.94
CA TRP A 173 10.41 -8.30 -7.05
C TRP A 173 10.66 -6.91 -7.64
N VAL A 174 10.73 -5.87 -6.82
CA VAL A 174 10.88 -4.49 -7.29
C VAL A 174 12.28 -4.23 -7.86
N GLU A 175 13.33 -4.86 -7.30
CA GLU A 175 14.68 -4.81 -7.88
C GLU A 175 14.73 -5.52 -9.23
N HIS A 176 14.04 -6.66 -9.36
CA HIS A 176 13.93 -7.34 -10.65
C HIS A 176 13.14 -6.51 -11.67
N CYS A 177 12.02 -5.89 -11.28
CA CYS A 177 11.31 -4.93 -12.12
C CYS A 177 12.21 -3.77 -12.56
N GLY A 178 12.92 -3.14 -11.61
CA GLY A 178 13.85 -2.06 -11.90
C GLY A 178 14.94 -2.47 -12.89
N LYS A 179 15.52 -3.66 -12.72
CA LYS A 179 16.49 -4.23 -13.66
C LYS A 179 15.90 -4.42 -15.07
N MET A 180 14.68 -4.94 -15.17
CA MET A 180 13.99 -5.15 -16.45
C MET A 180 13.54 -3.83 -17.10
N ASN A 181 13.40 -2.77 -16.30
CA ASN A 181 13.04 -1.42 -16.73
C ASN A 181 14.27 -0.50 -16.88
N ASN A 182 15.45 -1.04 -17.17
CA ASN A 182 16.70 -0.27 -17.38
C ASN A 182 17.09 0.64 -16.21
N GLY A 183 16.86 0.19 -14.97
CA GLY A 183 17.14 0.94 -13.75
C GLY A 183 16.03 1.89 -13.32
N ILE A 184 14.89 1.93 -14.02
CA ILE A 184 13.74 2.75 -13.64
C ILE A 184 12.87 1.99 -12.65
N PHE A 185 12.71 2.55 -11.45
CA PHE A 185 11.88 2.01 -10.38
C PHE A 185 10.52 2.73 -10.31
N PRO A 186 9.55 2.20 -9.53
CA PRO A 186 8.22 2.79 -9.44
C PRO A 186 8.19 4.20 -8.86
N TYR A 187 9.25 4.61 -8.14
CA TYR A 187 9.35 5.92 -7.49
C TYR A 187 10.76 6.50 -7.62
N PRO A 188 10.91 7.84 -7.76
CA PRO A 188 12.22 8.50 -7.85
C PRO A 188 13.16 8.16 -6.70
N PHE A 189 12.69 8.08 -5.45
CA PHE A 189 13.52 7.71 -4.30
C PHE A 189 14.18 6.33 -4.42
N LEU A 190 13.64 5.44 -5.24
CA LEU A 190 14.29 4.16 -5.57
C LEU A 190 15.21 4.33 -6.79
N THR A 191 14.72 4.97 -7.85
CA THR A 191 15.48 5.15 -9.10
C THR A 191 16.80 5.88 -8.90
N GLU A 192 16.81 6.94 -8.09
CA GLU A 192 17.94 7.85 -7.94
C GLU A 192 18.98 7.38 -6.92
N ASN A 193 18.68 6.30 -6.18
CA ASN A 193 19.52 5.84 -5.10
C ASN A 193 20.22 4.52 -5.45
N PRO A 194 21.50 4.34 -5.07
CA PRO A 194 22.19 3.07 -5.26
C PRO A 194 21.60 1.96 -4.36
N LEU A 195 21.92 0.71 -4.70
CA LEU A 195 21.35 -0.48 -4.04
C LEU A 195 21.51 -0.47 -2.51
N ASN A 196 22.64 -0.03 -1.98
CA ASN A 196 22.87 0.03 -0.53
C ASN A 196 21.90 0.99 0.17
N VAL A 197 21.56 2.12 -0.46
CA VAL A 197 20.57 3.07 0.08
C VAL A 197 19.16 2.47 -0.03
N ARG A 198 18.82 1.84 -1.17
CA ARG A 198 17.52 1.16 -1.33
C ARG A 198 17.32 0.06 -0.30
N ILE A 199 18.35 -0.74 0.00
CA ILE A 199 18.33 -1.73 1.09
C ILE A 199 18.00 -1.05 2.43
N GLY A 200 18.61 0.10 2.72
CA GLY A 200 18.28 0.89 3.91
C GLY A 200 16.80 1.31 3.95
N ILE A 201 16.24 1.74 2.82
CA ILE A 201 14.83 2.10 2.69
C ILE A 201 13.91 0.88 2.94
N TYR A 202 14.23 -0.27 2.34
CA TYR A 202 13.48 -1.51 2.56
C TYR A 202 13.51 -1.96 4.01
N ILE A 203 14.68 -1.89 4.66
CA ILE A 203 14.82 -2.19 6.10
C ILE A 203 13.97 -1.23 6.92
N GLY A 204 14.06 0.08 6.65
CA GLY A 204 13.27 1.10 7.35
C GLY A 204 11.77 0.86 7.25
N ALA A 205 11.26 0.60 6.04
CA ALA A 205 9.85 0.26 5.82
C ALA A 205 9.43 -1.04 6.54
N THR A 206 10.31 -2.05 6.56
CA THR A 206 10.07 -3.32 7.27
C THR A 206 9.97 -3.10 8.78
N LEU A 207 10.88 -2.31 9.35
CA LEU A 207 10.85 -1.97 10.78
C LEU A 207 9.57 -1.21 11.12
N LEU A 208 9.18 -0.23 10.30
CA LEU A 208 7.93 0.51 10.48
C LEU A 208 6.72 -0.44 10.45
N SER A 209 6.69 -1.42 9.54
CA SER A 209 5.66 -2.47 9.51
C SER A 209 5.60 -3.25 10.83
N ILE A 210 6.74 -3.70 11.34
CA ILE A 210 6.83 -4.49 12.58
C ILE A 210 6.37 -3.66 13.80
N PHE A 211 6.86 -2.43 13.92
CA PHE A 211 6.54 -1.56 15.05
C PHE A 211 5.08 -1.13 15.03
N SER A 212 4.55 -0.74 13.87
CA SER A 212 3.14 -0.37 13.73
C SER A 212 2.21 -1.54 14.06
N PHE A 213 2.49 -2.76 13.58
CA PHE A 213 1.71 -3.94 13.94
C PHE A 213 1.68 -4.15 15.46
N ARG A 214 2.86 -4.11 16.10
CA ARG A 214 2.98 -4.32 17.55
C ARG A 214 2.25 -3.23 18.33
N ALA A 215 2.38 -1.97 17.92
CA ALA A 215 1.71 -0.85 18.55
C ALA A 215 0.19 -0.97 18.44
N ILE A 216 -0.33 -1.21 17.22
CA ILE A 216 -1.77 -1.37 16.98
C ILE A 216 -2.32 -2.56 17.77
N ASN A 217 -1.62 -3.70 17.78
CA ASN A 217 -2.05 -4.86 18.56
C ASN A 217 -2.00 -4.58 20.07
N ALA A 218 -0.99 -3.86 20.56
CA ALA A 218 -0.88 -3.50 21.98
C ALA A 218 -2.05 -2.61 22.42
N LEU A 219 -2.40 -1.63 21.60
CA LEU A 219 -3.48 -0.66 21.81
C LEU A 219 -4.89 -1.20 21.51
N HIS A 220 -5.00 -2.43 21.00
CA HIS A 220 -6.30 -3.07 20.73
C HIS A 220 -7.16 -3.16 22.00
N PRO A 221 -8.41 -2.64 21.96
CA PRO A 221 -9.31 -2.49 23.12
C PRO A 221 -9.90 -3.80 23.67
#